data_AF-A0A7K2JFZ6-F1
#
_entry.id   AF-A0A7K2JFZ6-F1
#
_cell.length_a   1.000
_cell.length_b   1.000
_cell.length_c   1.000
_cell.angle_alpha   90.00
_cell.angle_beta   90.00
_cell.angle_gamma   90.00
#
_symmetry.space_group_name_H-M   'P 1'
#
loop_
_entity.id
_entity.type
_entity.pdbx_description
1 polymer ?
#
loop_
_entity_poly.entity_id
_entity_poly.type
_entity_poly.pdbx_seq_one_letter_code
_entity_poly.pdbx_strand_id
1 'polypeptide(L)'
;MAEHGGADGTTGDGRRSRLADYAEAARAERPPTAETASTAASPHVTPVESPPEDDASVTGARREFATLVGEFRRTPVLVPLDEDDVPLTGDH
;
A
#
# COMPACT_ATOMS: atom_id res chain seq x y z
N MET A 1 -37.08 -38.06 -25.34
CA MET A 1 -35.79 -38.35 -24.69
C MET A 1 -35.38 -37.09 -23.98
N ALA A 2 -35.53 -37.11 -22.66
CA ALA A 2 -35.13 -36.03 -21.76
C ALA A 2 -33.68 -36.25 -21.33
N GLU A 3 -33.14 -35.29 -20.57
CA GLU A 3 -31.87 -35.30 -19.83
C GLU A 3 -30.56 -35.17 -20.60
N HIS A 4 -30.24 -33.94 -21.01
CA HIS A 4 -28.86 -33.46 -20.84
C HIS A 4 -28.72 -32.92 -19.41
N GLY A 5 -28.16 -33.76 -18.54
CA GLY A 5 -27.61 -33.36 -17.27
C GLY A 5 -26.35 -32.53 -17.48
N GLY A 6 -26.21 -31.46 -16.70
CA GLY A 6 -25.07 -30.57 -16.72
C GLY A 6 -25.35 -29.35 -15.86
N ALA A 7 -25.46 -29.54 -14.55
CA ALA A 7 -25.58 -28.46 -13.58
C ALA A 7 -24.41 -28.52 -12.60
N ASP A 8 -23.19 -28.51 -13.14
CA ASP A 8 -21.98 -28.26 -12.35
C ASP A 8 -21.74 -26.73 -12.33
N GLY A 9 -22.75 -26.00 -11.86
CA GLY A 9 -22.66 -24.58 -11.58
C GLY A 9 -22.28 -24.37 -10.13
N THR A 10 -21.18 -24.99 -9.68
CA THR A 10 -20.53 -24.58 -8.43
C THR A 10 -20.31 -23.07 -8.53
N THR A 11 -20.98 -22.35 -7.64
CA THR A 11 -20.96 -20.90 -7.54
C THR A 11 -19.51 -20.45 -7.57
N GLY A 12 -19.09 -19.91 -8.72
CA GLY A 12 -17.76 -19.41 -8.91
C GLY A 12 -17.49 -18.38 -7.82
N ASP A 13 -16.59 -18.74 -6.91
CA ASP A 13 -15.82 -17.78 -6.14
C ASP A 13 -15.10 -16.92 -7.19
N GLY A 14 -15.78 -15.83 -7.59
CA GLY A 14 -15.36 -14.98 -8.69
C GLY A 14 -13.96 -14.51 -8.36
N ARG A 15 -13.01 -14.74 -9.29
CA ARG A 15 -11.57 -14.53 -9.09
C ARG A 15 -11.32 -13.28 -8.24
N ARG A 16 -11.10 -13.48 -6.94
CA ARG A 16 -10.80 -12.37 -6.04
C ARG A 16 -9.43 -11.85 -6.44
N SER A 17 -9.34 -10.54 -6.67
CA SER A 17 -8.06 -9.90 -6.92
C SER A 17 -7.20 -10.05 -5.67
N ARG A 18 -5.89 -10.31 -5.83
CA ARG A 18 -4.97 -10.36 -4.68
C ARG A 18 -5.00 -9.10 -3.83
N LEU A 19 -5.35 -7.95 -4.43
CA LEU A 19 -5.57 -6.70 -3.73
C LEU A 19 -6.76 -6.77 -2.75
N ALA A 20 -7.81 -7.52 -3.08
CA ALA A 20 -8.93 -7.77 -2.18
C ALA A 20 -8.49 -8.62 -0.98
N ASP A 21 -7.64 -9.63 -1.22
CA ASP A 21 -7.12 -10.51 -0.16
C ASP A 21 -6.26 -9.71 0.85
N TYR A 22 -5.40 -8.81 0.37
CA TYR A 22 -4.62 -7.93 1.26
C TYR A 22 -5.50 -6.92 2.00
N ALA A 23 -6.53 -6.38 1.35
CA ALA A 23 -7.46 -5.45 2.00
C ALA A 23 -8.29 -6.13 3.10
N GLU A 24 -8.63 -7.42 2.92
CA GLU A 24 -9.34 -8.22 3.90
C GLU A 24 -8.45 -8.55 5.11
N ALA A 25 -7.20 -8.98 4.87
CA ALA A 25 -6.23 -9.21 5.93
C ALA A 25 -5.98 -7.94 6.77
N ALA A 26 -5.80 -6.80 6.12
CA ALA A 26 -5.61 -5.51 6.80
C ALA A 26 -6.85 -5.05 7.60
N ARG A 27 -8.06 -5.47 7.19
CA ARG A 27 -9.30 -5.20 7.95
C ARG A 27 -9.42 -6.09 9.18
N ALA A 28 -9.02 -7.36 9.08
CA ALA A 28 -9.05 -8.30 10.20
C ALA A 28 -8.06 -7.92 11.32
N GLU A 29 -6.96 -7.26 10.97
CA GLU A 29 -5.95 -6.77 11.93
C GLU A 29 -6.35 -5.45 12.61
N ARG A 30 -7.46 -4.83 12.19
CA ARG A 30 -7.90 -3.54 12.74
C ARG A 30 -8.77 -3.73 13.99
N PRO A 31 -8.45 -3.10 15.13
CA PRO A 31 -9.34 -3.10 16.28
C PRO A 31 -10.67 -2.38 15.93
N PRO A 32 -11.81 -2.77 16.55
CA PRO A 32 -13.17 -2.39 16.13
C PRO A 32 -13.55 -0.91 16.35
N THR A 33 -12.59 -0.01 16.56
CA THR A 33 -12.84 1.40 16.89
C THR A 33 -12.72 2.38 15.72
N ALA A 34 -12.49 1.91 14.49
CA ALA A 34 -12.20 2.80 13.35
C ALA A 34 -13.28 2.84 12.25
N GLU A 35 -14.50 2.35 12.50
CA GLU A 35 -15.51 2.14 11.45
C GLU A 35 -16.55 3.27 11.30
N THR A 36 -16.26 4.50 11.74
CA THR A 36 -17.23 5.61 11.55
C THR A 36 -16.58 6.96 11.30
N ALA A 37 -15.80 7.09 10.22
CA ALA A 37 -15.53 8.41 9.63
C ALA A 37 -14.85 8.27 8.25
N SER A 38 -15.56 7.81 7.23
CA SER A 38 -15.08 8.03 5.86
C SER A 38 -16.21 8.03 4.85
N THR A 39 -17.03 9.08 4.89
CA THR A 39 -17.81 9.51 3.73
C THR A 39 -17.89 11.04 3.77
N ALA A 40 -17.39 11.64 2.68
CA ALA A 40 -17.47 13.05 2.28
C ALA A 40 -16.60 14.08 3.02
N ALA A 41 -15.51 14.52 2.36
CA ALA A 41 -15.24 15.95 2.07
C ALA A 41 -13.93 16.10 1.29
N SER A 42 -13.94 16.93 0.24
CA SER A 42 -12.79 17.41 -0.52
C SER A 42 -11.64 17.90 0.38
N PRO A 43 -10.36 17.87 -0.05
CA PRO A 43 -9.25 18.26 0.79
C PRO A 43 -9.16 19.79 0.85
N HIS A 44 -10.03 20.42 1.65
CA HIS A 44 -9.74 21.75 2.16
C HIS A 44 -8.72 21.56 3.29
N VAL A 45 -7.45 21.78 2.98
CA VAL A 45 -6.37 21.75 3.97
C VAL A 45 -6.54 22.97 4.85
N THR A 46 -7.30 22.84 5.95
CA THR A 46 -7.11 23.69 7.12
C THR A 46 -5.79 23.28 7.75
N PRO A 47 -4.87 24.21 8.06
CA PRO A 47 -3.71 23.86 8.87
C PRO A 47 -4.26 23.42 10.23
N VAL A 48 -4.25 22.12 10.48
CA VAL A 48 -4.40 21.58 11.83
C VAL A 48 -3.19 22.11 12.59
N GLU A 49 -3.43 23.08 13.46
CA GLU A 49 -2.50 23.47 14.51
C GLU A 49 -2.32 22.24 15.40
N SER A 50 -1.26 21.47 15.14
CA SER A 50 -0.88 20.36 15.99
C SER A 50 -0.56 20.90 17.39
N PRO A 51 -1.03 20.25 18.48
CA PRO A 51 -0.62 20.66 19.82
C PRO A 51 0.91 20.57 19.95
N PRO A 52 1.54 21.42 20.78
CA PRO A 52 2.98 21.35 21.03
C PRO A 52 3.24 20.19 21.99
N GLU A 53 3.06 18.97 21.50
CA GLU A 53 3.73 17.84 22.13
C GLU A 53 5.13 17.85 21.55
N ASP A 54 6.10 18.24 22.37
CA ASP A 54 7.51 17.93 22.17
C ASP A 54 7.65 16.40 22.15
N ASP A 55 7.19 15.78 21.06
CA ASP A 55 7.45 14.39 20.74
C ASP A 55 8.91 14.31 20.30
N ALA A 56 9.80 14.42 21.28
CA ALA A 56 11.22 14.17 21.11
C ALA A 56 11.45 12.80 20.44
N SER A 57 10.52 11.86 20.63
CA SER A 57 10.39 10.59 19.91
C SER A 57 10.19 10.76 18.40
N VAL A 58 9.21 11.56 17.96
CA VAL A 58 8.93 11.84 16.55
C VAL A 58 10.07 12.62 15.90
N THR A 59 10.66 13.58 16.62
CA THR A 59 11.82 14.33 16.12
C THR A 59 13.05 13.44 15.99
N GLY A 60 13.29 12.55 16.95
CA GLY A 60 14.32 11.52 16.89
C GLY A 60 14.13 10.58 15.69
N ALA A 61 12.91 10.05 15.52
CA ALA A 61 12.55 9.16 14.41
C ALA A 61 12.74 9.84 13.04
N ARG A 62 12.37 11.13 12.90
CA ARG A 62 12.60 11.89 11.68
C ARG A 62 14.09 12.04 11.35
N ARG A 63 14.93 12.27 12.36
CA ARG A 63 16.39 12.40 12.18
C ARG A 63 17.02 11.05 11.80
N GLU A 64 16.61 9.97 12.46
CA GLU A 64 17.05 8.61 12.12
C GLU A 64 16.65 8.24 10.69
N PHE A 65 15.39 8.47 10.32
CA PHE A 65 14.90 8.26 8.97
C PHE A 65 15.69 9.07 7.93
N ALA A 66 15.94 10.36 8.19
CA ALA A 66 16.74 11.20 7.31
C ALA A 66 18.18 10.68 7.14
N THR A 67 18.74 10.05 8.17
CA THR A 67 20.06 9.44 8.13
C THR A 67 20.05 8.21 7.22
N LEU A 68 19.09 7.30 7.41
CA LEU A 68 18.93 6.09 6.59
C LEU A 68 18.66 6.42 5.11
N VAL A 69 17.79 7.39 4.84
CA VAL A 69 17.52 7.86 3.46
C VAL A 69 18.76 8.54 2.87
N GLY A 70 19.49 9.32 3.68
CA GLY A 70 20.73 9.97 3.25
C GLY A 70 21.83 8.97 2.91
N GLU A 71 21.93 7.87 3.65
CA GLU A 71 22.84 6.76 3.36
C GLU A 71 22.43 6.06 2.06
N PHE A 72 21.17 5.63 1.95
CA PHE A 72 20.65 4.97 0.75
C PHE A 72 20.89 5.78 -0.52
N ARG A 73 20.69 7.10 -0.47
CA ARG A 73 20.92 8.00 -1.62
C ARG A 73 22.38 8.20 -1.99
N ARG A 74 23.33 7.94 -1.07
CA ARG A 74 24.78 8.10 -1.30
C ARG A 74 25.47 6.78 -1.63
N THR A 75 24.79 5.66 -1.43
CA THR A 75 25.33 4.33 -1.73
C THR A 75 25.10 4.01 -3.21
N PRO A 76 26.15 3.73 -4.00
CA PRO A 76 25.98 3.29 -5.37
C PRO A 76 25.33 1.90 -5.39
N VAL A 77 24.34 1.71 -6.25
CA VAL A 77 23.65 0.44 -6.46
C VAL A 77 23.91 -0.06 -7.87
N LEU A 78 24.15 -1.36 -8.01
CA LEU A 78 24.29 -1.99 -9.32
C LEU A 78 22.91 -2.15 -9.94
N VAL A 79 22.77 -1.69 -11.18
CA VAL A 79 21.54 -1.81 -11.97
C VAL A 79 21.81 -2.68 -13.20
N PRO A 80 20.87 -3.56 -13.58
CA PRO A 80 20.96 -4.29 -14.84
C PRO A 80 21.02 -3.34 -16.03
N LEU A 81 21.92 -3.61 -16.97
CA LEU A 81 22.08 -2.86 -18.22
C LEU A 81 21.71 -3.73 -19.43
N ASP A 82 21.32 -3.09 -20.53
CA ASP A 82 21.21 -3.71 -21.85
C ASP A 82 22.57 -3.71 -22.61
N GLU A 83 22.53 -4.08 -23.89
CA GLU A 83 23.73 -4.18 -24.75
C GLU A 83 24.37 -2.83 -25.06
N ASP A 84 23.64 -1.73 -24.89
CA ASP A 84 24.08 -0.35 -25.13
C ASP A 84 24.49 0.36 -23.82
N ASP A 85 24.71 -0.40 -22.74
CA ASP A 85 25.02 0.07 -21.39
C ASP A 85 23.91 0.96 -20.78
N VAL A 86 22.66 0.82 -21.23
CA VAL A 86 21.51 1.58 -20.72
C VAL A 86 20.81 0.81 -19.60
N PRO A 87 20.46 1.45 -18.47
CA PRO A 87 19.70 0.79 -17.41
C PRO A 87 18.35 0.25 -17.88
N LEU A 88 18.07 -1.02 -17.60
CA LEU A 88 16.78 -1.63 -17.93
C LEU A 88 15.64 -0.95 -17.17
N THR A 89 14.65 -0.46 -17.91
CA THR A 89 13.38 0.09 -17.38
C THR A 89 12.22 -0.86 -17.69
N GLY A 90 11.16 -0.83 -16.89
CA GLY A 90 9.95 -1.60 -17.20
C GLY A 90 9.13 -0.95 -18.32
N ASP A 91 8.63 -1.76 -19.24
CA ASP A 91 7.66 -1.30 -20.25
C ASP A 91 6.30 -1.03 -19.59
N HIS A 92 5.69 0.10 -19.91
CA HIS A 92 4.38 0.54 -19.40
C HIS A 92 3.21 0.02 -20.23
#